data_AF-A0A8C1WI28-F1
#
_entry.id   AF-A0A8C1WI28-F1
#
_cell.length_a   1.000
_cell.length_b   1.000
_cell.length_c   1.000
_cell.angle_alpha   90.00
_cell.angle_beta   90.00
_cell.angle_gamma   90.00
#
_symmetry.space_group_name_H-M   'P 1'
#
loop_
_entity.id
_entity.type
_entity.pdbx_description
1 polymer ?
#
loop_
_entity_poly.entity_id
_entity_poly.type
_entity_poly.pdbx_seq_one_letter_code
_entity_poly.pdbx_strand_id
1 'polypeptide(L)'
;MPKGGKKGGHKGRMRTYTSPEEIDAQMKEEKERKKKEEEEGAAVNDNQSEDKLTGSGSEDSDDEGSEKRKGVEGLIEIENPNRVAQKAKKVTDIELEGPKQLSRRESYLIPSHYSPSCYRYMKMHLAGKTDQAKADLARLAIIRKQREEAARKKEEERKAKEATQAAAAATKGLHTLSLK
;
A
#
# COMPACT_ATOMS: atom_id res chain seq x y z
N MET A 1 -23.66 54.49 20.02
CA MET A 1 -22.43 54.26 19.23
C MET A 1 -22.04 52.79 19.39
N PRO A 2 -21.93 51.98 18.31
CA PRO A 2 -21.60 50.58 18.44
C PRO A 2 -20.09 50.42 18.67
N LYS A 3 -19.69 49.75 19.76
CA LYS A 3 -18.28 49.40 19.99
C LYS A 3 -17.89 48.26 19.05
N GLY A 4 -17.31 48.61 17.91
CA GLY A 4 -16.63 47.66 17.03
C GLY A 4 -15.44 47.04 17.76
N GLY A 5 -15.63 45.85 18.32
CA GLY A 5 -14.56 45.04 18.89
C GLY A 5 -13.62 44.57 17.80
N LYS A 6 -12.50 45.26 17.64
CA LYS A 6 -11.37 44.86 16.80
C LYS A 6 -10.93 43.46 17.23
N LYS A 7 -11.20 42.43 16.42
CA LYS A 7 -10.50 41.13 16.50
C LYS A 7 -9.03 41.41 16.20
N GLY A 8 -8.28 41.72 17.25
CA GLY A 8 -6.83 41.90 17.20
C GLY A 8 -6.22 40.64 16.61
N GLY A 9 -5.52 40.80 15.48
CA GLY A 9 -4.85 39.69 14.82
C GLY A 9 -3.93 38.97 15.80
N HIS A 10 -3.88 37.65 15.72
CA HIS A 10 -2.98 36.80 16.52
C HIS A 10 -1.49 36.99 16.15
N LYS A 11 -1.15 38.12 15.52
CA LYS A 11 0.19 38.50 15.12
C LYS A 11 0.82 39.20 16.33
N GLY A 12 1.61 38.47 17.11
CA GLY A 12 2.33 39.01 18.28
C GLY A 12 2.02 38.33 19.61
N ARG A 13 1.14 37.30 19.65
CA ARG A 13 1.07 36.43 20.83
C ARG A 13 2.41 35.69 20.93
N MET A 14 3.11 35.82 22.06
CA MET A 14 4.37 35.11 22.29
C MET A 14 4.17 33.63 21.96
N ARG A 15 5.11 33.07 21.20
CA ARG A 15 5.14 31.65 20.87
C ARG A 15 5.48 30.91 22.16
N THR A 16 4.45 30.45 22.87
CA THR A 16 4.62 29.52 23.98
C THR A 16 4.98 28.16 23.38
N TYR A 17 6.06 27.56 23.86
CA TYR A 17 6.37 26.17 23.51
C TYR A 17 5.39 25.29 24.30
N THR A 18 4.42 24.70 23.62
CA THR A 18 3.54 23.71 24.22
C THR A 18 4.40 22.52 24.65
N SER A 19 4.23 22.07 25.89
CA SER A 19 5.00 20.93 26.38
C SER A 19 4.62 19.67 25.58
N PRO A 20 5.54 18.70 25.36
CA PRO A 20 5.22 17.47 24.64
C PRO A 20 4.04 16.71 25.23
N GLU A 21 3.92 16.74 26.56
CA GLU A 21 2.84 16.10 27.31
C GLU A 21 1.47 16.74 27.05
N GLU A 22 1.41 18.07 26.91
CA GLU A 22 0.18 18.79 26.55
C GLU A 22 -0.25 18.53 25.10
N ILE A 23 0.71 18.39 24.17
CA ILE A 23 0.41 18.03 22.77
C ILE A 23 -0.17 16.62 22.72
N ASP A 24 0.43 15.67 23.44
CA ASP A 24 -0.06 14.30 23.50
C ASP A 24 -1.45 14.19 24.14
N ALA A 25 -1.72 14.97 25.19
CA ALA A 25 -3.03 15.04 25.82
C ALA A 25 -4.10 15.58 24.86
N GLN A 26 -3.80 16.66 24.12
CA GLN A 26 -4.70 17.24 23.12
C GLN A 26 -5.00 16.25 21.98
N MET A 27 -3.98 15.57 21.47
CA MET A 27 -4.14 14.57 20.41
C MET A 27 -4.94 13.36 20.87
N LYS A 28 -4.83 12.98 22.15
CA LYS A 28 -5.61 11.89 22.74
C LYS A 28 -7.07 12.27 22.92
N GLU A 29 -7.35 13.48 23.40
CA GLU A 29 -8.70 14.00 23.55
C GLU A 29 -9.42 14.15 22.21
N GLU A 30 -8.72 14.62 21.17
CA GLU A 30 -9.26 14.74 19.81
C GLU A 30 -9.60 13.36 19.22
N LYS A 31 -8.75 12.35 19.44
CA LYS A 31 -9.03 10.96 19.03
C LYS A 31 -10.23 10.36 19.76
N GLU A 32 -10.35 10.60 21.07
CA GLU A 32 -11.50 10.12 21.83
C GLU A 32 -12.79 10.80 21.41
N ARG A 33 -12.74 12.10 21.11
CA ARG A 33 -13.90 12.85 20.60
C ARG A 33 -14.32 12.35 19.22
N LYS A 34 -13.37 12.14 18.31
CA LYS A 34 -13.64 11.58 16.98
C LYS A 34 -14.20 10.17 17.06
N LYS A 35 -13.68 9.33 17.97
CA LYS A 35 -14.19 7.98 18.19
C LYS A 35 -15.63 8.01 18.72
N LYS A 36 -15.96 8.91 19.65
CA LYS A 36 -17.34 9.10 20.13
C LYS A 36 -18.27 9.60 19.02
N GLU A 37 -17.79 10.50 18.16
CA GLU A 37 -18.56 11.00 17.02
C GLU A 37 -18.78 9.92 15.94
N GLU A 38 -17.80 9.04 15.71
CA GLU A 38 -17.95 7.87 14.84
C GLU A 38 -18.91 6.83 15.44
N GLU A 39 -18.90 6.65 16.76
CA GLU A 39 -19.80 5.72 17.48
C GLU A 39 -21.25 6.24 17.53
N GLU A 40 -21.46 7.56 17.63
CA GLU A 40 -22.80 8.19 17.55
C GLU A 40 -23.29 8.38 16.10
N GLY A 41 -22.39 8.53 15.12
CA GLY A 41 -22.72 8.70 13.70
C GLY A 41 -22.98 7.41 12.92
N ALA A 42 -22.63 6.25 13.47
CA ALA A 42 -22.80 4.94 12.81
C ALA A 42 -24.26 4.41 12.81
N ALA A 43 -25.21 5.07 13.47
CA ALA A 43 -26.60 4.62 13.54
C ALA A 43 -27.48 5.04 12.34
N VAL A 44 -26.99 5.85 11.39
CA VAL A 44 -27.83 6.46 10.32
C VAL A 44 -27.35 6.18 8.89
N ASN A 45 -26.21 5.53 8.65
CA ASN A 45 -25.68 5.38 7.29
C ASN A 45 -25.39 3.92 6.89
N ASP A 46 -26.40 3.06 7.03
CA ASP A 46 -26.39 1.66 6.55
C ASP A 46 -27.16 1.49 5.24
N ASN A 47 -27.00 2.39 4.26
CA ASN A 47 -27.40 2.12 2.88
C ASN A 47 -26.85 3.18 1.91
N GLN A 48 -26.13 2.70 0.87
CA GLN A 48 -25.62 3.42 -0.31
C GLN A 48 -24.23 4.06 -0.21
N SER A 49 -23.21 3.33 -0.66
CA SER A 49 -22.19 3.85 -1.59
C SER A 49 -21.27 2.74 -2.06
N GLU A 50 -21.83 1.83 -2.85
CA GLU A 50 -21.06 1.06 -3.83
C GLU A 50 -20.94 1.95 -5.08
N ASP A 51 -19.76 1.96 -5.71
CA ASP A 51 -19.44 2.68 -6.95
C ASP A 51 -19.07 4.17 -6.84
N LYS A 52 -17.79 4.42 -6.57
CA LYS A 52 -16.93 5.40 -7.25
C LYS A 52 -15.53 5.33 -6.65
N LEU A 53 -14.54 4.97 -7.46
CA LEU A 53 -13.24 5.64 -7.58
C LEU A 53 -12.41 4.85 -8.61
N THR A 54 -12.82 5.01 -9.87
CA THR A 54 -12.00 4.75 -11.05
C THR A 54 -10.89 5.80 -11.13
N GLY A 55 -9.66 5.37 -11.37
CA GLY A 55 -8.65 6.17 -12.06
C GLY A 55 -7.96 7.27 -11.24
N SER A 56 -7.06 6.88 -10.35
CA SER A 56 -5.88 7.71 -10.06
C SER A 56 -4.69 7.08 -10.77
N GLY A 57 -4.69 7.19 -12.11
CA GLY A 57 -3.47 7.02 -12.90
C GLY A 57 -2.53 8.16 -12.50
N SER A 58 -1.55 7.84 -11.66
CA SER A 58 -0.43 8.72 -11.40
C SER A 58 0.28 8.92 -12.73
N GLU A 59 0.05 10.07 -13.35
CA GLU A 59 0.77 10.49 -14.54
C GLU A 59 2.27 10.50 -14.23
N ASP A 60 2.94 9.68 -15.02
CA ASP A 60 4.37 9.56 -15.22
C ASP A 60 4.98 10.97 -15.40
N SER A 61 5.82 11.39 -14.45
CA SER A 61 6.55 12.66 -14.52
C SER A 61 7.99 12.42 -14.08
N ASP A 62 8.73 11.70 -14.92
CA ASP A 62 10.20 11.67 -14.90
C ASP A 62 10.72 11.57 -16.34
N ASP A 63 10.52 12.65 -17.12
CA ASP A 63 11.24 12.91 -18.38
C ASP A 63 12.00 14.23 -18.28
N GLU A 64 13.03 14.26 -17.43
CA GLU A 64 14.10 15.27 -17.51
C GLU A 64 15.32 14.65 -18.19
N GLY A 65 15.11 14.11 -19.39
CA GLY A 65 16.15 13.46 -20.19
C GLY A 65 16.20 13.89 -21.65
N SER A 66 15.21 14.62 -22.16
CA SER A 66 15.17 14.97 -23.59
C SER A 66 14.32 16.19 -23.95
N GLU A 67 14.27 17.21 -23.09
CA GLU A 67 13.87 18.56 -23.53
C GLU A 67 14.80 18.97 -24.69
N LYS A 68 14.28 18.90 -25.93
CA LYS A 68 14.98 19.37 -27.13
C LYS A 68 15.31 20.83 -26.88
N ARG A 69 16.59 21.12 -26.59
CA ARG A 69 17.05 22.47 -26.26
C ARG A 69 16.54 23.44 -27.32
N LYS A 70 15.73 24.42 -26.91
CA LYS A 70 15.09 25.37 -27.83
C LYS A 70 16.07 26.52 -28.08
N GLY A 71 16.26 26.90 -29.34
CA GLY A 71 17.09 28.05 -29.70
C GLY A 71 18.59 27.87 -29.40
N VAL A 72 19.20 28.84 -28.72
CA VAL A 72 20.67 28.96 -28.50
C VAL A 72 21.17 28.13 -27.30
N GLU A 73 20.27 27.51 -26.54
CA GLU A 73 20.56 26.79 -25.28
C GLU A 73 21.46 25.54 -25.40
N GLY A 74 21.93 25.21 -26.60
CA GLY A 74 22.95 24.18 -26.85
C GLY A 74 24.26 24.69 -27.44
N LEU A 75 24.32 25.95 -27.88
CA LEU A 75 25.43 26.48 -28.68
C LEU A 75 26.56 27.08 -27.82
N ILE A 76 26.24 27.48 -26.59
CA ILE A 76 27.23 28.03 -25.65
C ILE A 76 27.75 26.89 -24.77
N GLU A 77 29.07 26.74 -24.73
CA GLU A 77 29.75 25.80 -23.84
C GLU A 77 29.60 26.27 -22.40
N ILE A 78 29.02 25.42 -21.55
CA ILE A 78 28.81 25.75 -20.13
C ILE A 78 30.08 25.36 -19.36
N GLU A 79 31.02 26.29 -19.22
CA GLU A 79 32.26 26.18 -18.42
C GLU A 79 32.02 26.35 -16.91
N ASN A 80 30.98 25.72 -16.35
CA ASN A 80 30.76 25.77 -14.92
C ASN A 80 31.49 24.59 -14.24
N PRO A 81 32.58 24.83 -13.47
CA PRO A 81 33.35 23.77 -12.84
C PRO A 81 32.57 22.99 -11.77
N ASN A 82 31.48 23.56 -11.24
CA ASN A 82 30.60 22.89 -10.28
C ASN A 82 29.41 22.17 -10.95
N ARG A 83 29.30 22.20 -12.29
CA ARG A 83 28.21 21.56 -13.01
C ARG A 83 28.50 20.08 -13.18
N VAL A 84 27.71 19.26 -12.49
CA VAL A 84 27.75 17.81 -12.64
C VAL A 84 27.01 17.41 -13.93
N ALA A 85 27.75 17.00 -14.96
CA ALA A 85 27.17 16.46 -16.18
C ALA A 85 26.63 15.04 -15.92
N GLN A 86 25.32 14.85 -16.01
CA GLN A 86 24.71 13.53 -15.92
C GLN A 86 25.06 12.72 -17.17
N LYS A 87 25.76 11.60 -16.98
CA LYS A 87 26.03 10.62 -18.06
C LYS A 87 24.98 9.53 -17.96
N ALA A 88 24.31 9.21 -19.06
CA ALA A 88 23.40 8.07 -19.12
C ALA A 88 24.19 6.77 -18.86
N LYS A 89 23.98 6.15 -17.69
CA LYS A 89 24.56 4.85 -17.34
C LYS A 89 23.59 3.75 -17.76
N LYS A 90 24.12 2.63 -18.24
CA LYS A 90 23.32 1.45 -18.55
C LYS A 90 22.87 0.80 -17.26
N VAL A 91 21.66 0.25 -17.24
CA VAL A 91 21.03 -0.40 -16.08
C VAL A 91 21.91 -1.52 -15.51
N THR A 92 22.69 -2.19 -16.36
CA THR A 92 23.63 -3.26 -15.97
C THR A 92 24.82 -2.79 -15.15
N ASP A 93 25.18 -1.51 -15.24
CA ASP A 93 26.38 -0.93 -14.61
C ASP A 93 26.02 -0.21 -13.29
N ILE A 94 24.77 -0.30 -12.86
CA ILE A 94 24.30 0.26 -11.59
C ILE A 94 24.54 -0.80 -10.51
N GLU A 95 25.64 -0.69 -9.78
CA GLU A 95 25.88 -1.45 -8.56
C GLU A 95 24.85 -1.04 -7.49
N LEU A 96 23.77 -1.81 -7.38
CA LEU A 96 22.72 -1.64 -6.36
C LEU A 96 23.06 -2.38 -5.04
N GLU A 97 24.23 -3.02 -4.98
CA GLU A 97 24.65 -3.89 -3.88
C GLU A 97 25.35 -3.09 -2.75
N GLY A 98 24.63 -2.11 -2.21
CA GLY A 98 25.08 -1.35 -1.06
C GLY A 98 23.91 -0.78 -0.28
N PRO A 99 23.99 -0.67 1.07
CA PRO A 99 22.96 0.01 1.84
C PRO A 99 22.82 1.43 1.29
N LYS A 100 21.63 1.75 0.76
CA LYS A 100 21.29 3.08 0.24
C LYS A 100 21.55 4.10 1.36
N GLN A 101 22.66 4.83 1.26
CA GLN A 101 23.02 5.82 2.26
C GLN A 101 22.05 6.99 2.11
N LEU A 102 21.06 7.04 3.00
CA LEU A 102 20.11 8.14 3.08
C LEU A 102 20.87 9.43 3.30
N SER A 103 20.48 10.48 2.57
CA SER A 103 21.09 11.81 2.73
C SER A 103 21.00 12.23 4.20
N ARG A 104 21.99 12.98 4.70
CA ARG A 104 22.03 13.43 6.11
C ARG A 104 20.69 14.04 6.55
N ARG A 105 19.98 14.72 5.63
CA ARG A 105 18.63 15.28 5.85
C ARG A 105 17.53 14.22 6.02
N GLU A 106 17.55 13.16 5.22
CA GLU A 106 16.60 12.04 5.33
C GLU A 106 16.83 11.22 6.59
N SER A 107 18.09 11.02 6.97
CA SER A 107 18.46 10.28 8.18
C SER A 107 17.93 10.89 9.48
N TYR A 108 17.64 12.20 9.53
CA TYR A 108 16.97 12.84 10.68
C TYR A 108 15.45 12.95 10.51
N LEU A 109 14.93 13.04 9.28
CA LEU A 109 13.48 13.11 9.05
C LEU A 109 12.81 11.75 9.28
N ILE A 110 13.41 10.66 8.83
CA ILE A 110 12.79 9.32 8.89
C ILE A 110 12.58 8.82 10.33
N PRO A 111 13.56 8.95 11.25
CA PRO A 111 13.36 8.58 12.66
C PRO A 111 12.39 9.51 13.40
N SER A 112 12.31 10.78 12.98
CA SER A 112 11.43 11.77 13.60
C SER A 112 9.95 11.56 13.23
N HIS A 113 9.67 11.07 12.00
CA HIS A 113 8.30 10.82 11.53
C HIS A 113 7.74 9.45 11.93
N TYR A 114 8.59 8.43 12.09
CA TYR A 114 8.16 7.14 12.63
C TYR A 114 8.27 7.15 14.14
N SER A 115 7.23 7.64 14.80
CA SER A 115 7.14 7.54 16.26
C SER A 115 7.39 6.09 16.74
N PRO A 116 7.94 5.88 17.96
CA PRO A 116 8.17 4.55 18.53
C PRO A 116 6.92 3.65 18.51
N SER A 117 5.73 4.25 18.56
CA SER A 117 4.44 3.57 18.45
C SER A 117 4.21 2.98 17.05
N CYS A 118 4.46 3.76 15.99
CA CYS A 118 4.34 3.27 14.61
C CYS A 118 5.29 2.11 14.32
N TYR A 119 6.53 2.20 14.80
CA TYR A 119 7.52 1.12 14.66
C TYR A 119 7.09 -0.15 15.41
N ARG A 120 6.61 -0.02 16.65
CA ARG A 120 6.11 -1.16 17.44
C ARG A 120 4.87 -1.79 16.80
N TYR A 121 3.95 -0.97 16.30
CA TYR A 121 2.76 -1.44 15.57
C TYR A 121 3.18 -2.21 14.32
N MET A 122 4.05 -1.65 13.48
CA MET A 122 4.57 -2.30 12.28
C MET A 122 5.24 -3.62 12.61
N LYS A 123 6.10 -3.66 13.64
CA LYS A 123 6.76 -4.89 14.09
C LYS A 123 5.75 -5.96 14.54
N MET A 124 4.70 -5.58 15.27
CA MET A 124 3.65 -6.51 15.68
C MET A 124 2.78 -6.96 14.50
N HIS A 125 2.54 -6.08 13.52
CA HIS A 125 1.76 -6.38 12.32
C HIS A 125 2.50 -7.37 11.42
N LEU A 126 3.80 -7.13 11.17
CA LEU A 126 4.69 -8.05 10.46
C LEU A 126 4.82 -9.39 11.18
N ALA A 127 4.81 -9.39 12.51
CA ALA A 127 4.79 -10.62 13.31
C ALA A 127 3.41 -11.32 13.33
N GLY A 128 2.39 -10.78 12.66
CA GLY A 128 1.04 -11.35 12.61
C GLY A 128 0.23 -11.21 13.90
N LYS A 129 0.68 -10.38 14.84
CA LYS A 129 0.08 -10.27 16.19
C LYS A 129 -1.05 -9.25 16.28
N THR A 130 -1.12 -8.29 15.37
CA THR A 130 -2.25 -7.36 15.26
C THR A 130 -3.49 -8.08 14.75
N ASP A 131 -4.68 -7.68 15.20
CA ASP A 131 -5.92 -8.35 14.82
C ASP A 131 -6.21 -8.25 13.31
N GLN A 132 -5.76 -7.17 12.65
CA GLN A 132 -5.79 -7.04 11.19
C GLN A 132 -4.99 -8.15 10.50
N ALA A 133 -3.71 -8.31 10.88
CA ALA A 133 -2.86 -9.37 10.32
C ALA A 133 -3.42 -10.78 10.61
N LYS A 134 -3.98 -11.02 11.81
CA LYS A 134 -4.64 -12.30 12.12
C LYS A 134 -5.85 -12.55 11.22
N ALA A 135 -6.67 -11.53 10.98
CA ALA A 135 -7.84 -11.63 10.10
C ALA A 135 -7.41 -11.93 8.66
N ASP A 136 -6.38 -11.28 8.16
CA ASP A 136 -5.87 -11.53 6.81
C ASP A 136 -5.25 -12.94 6.69
N LEU A 137 -4.52 -13.41 7.70
CA LEU A 137 -4.05 -14.80 7.74
C LEU A 137 -5.22 -15.80 7.77
N ALA A 138 -6.29 -15.52 8.51
CA ALA A 138 -7.48 -16.35 8.56
C ALA A 138 -8.20 -16.39 7.20
N ARG A 139 -8.36 -15.24 6.53
CA ARG A 139 -8.90 -15.15 5.17
C ARG A 139 -8.07 -15.98 4.19
N LEU A 140 -6.74 -15.85 4.24
CA LEU A 140 -5.84 -16.63 3.40
C LEU A 140 -5.94 -18.14 3.71
N ALA A 141 -6.12 -18.53 4.97
CA ALA A 141 -6.33 -19.93 5.36
C ALA A 141 -7.63 -20.50 4.78
N ILE A 142 -8.72 -19.72 4.77
CA ILE A 142 -9.98 -20.11 4.14
C ILE A 142 -9.78 -20.32 2.63
N ILE A 143 -9.10 -19.39 1.94
CA ILE A 143 -8.81 -19.52 0.50
C ILE A 143 -7.96 -20.76 0.23
N ARG A 144 -6.95 -21.04 1.06
CA ARG A 144 -6.13 -22.25 0.94
C ARG A 144 -6.97 -23.51 1.07
N LYS A 145 -7.86 -23.59 2.08
CA LYS A 145 -8.78 -24.72 2.27
C LYS A 145 -9.71 -24.90 1.07
N GLN A 146 -10.33 -23.83 0.58
CA GLN A 146 -11.21 -23.89 -0.59
C GLN A 146 -10.46 -24.37 -1.84
N ARG A 147 -9.20 -23.95 -2.03
CA ARG A 147 -8.38 -24.42 -3.14
C ARG A 147 -8.01 -25.90 -3.01
N GLU A 148 -7.66 -26.35 -1.81
CA GLU A 148 -7.35 -27.75 -1.53
C GLU A 148 -8.59 -28.65 -1.71
N GLU A 149 -9.74 -28.23 -1.18
CA GLU A 149 -11.01 -28.94 -1.34
C GLU A 149 -11.45 -28.99 -2.81
N ALA A 150 -11.30 -27.89 -3.56
CA ALA A 150 -11.58 -27.87 -4.99
C ALA A 150 -10.62 -28.78 -5.78
N ALA A 151 -9.34 -28.82 -5.41
CA ALA A 151 -8.36 -29.73 -6.03
C ALA A 151 -8.71 -31.20 -5.73
N ARG A 152 -9.02 -31.53 -4.47
CA ARG A 152 -9.49 -32.87 -4.08
C ARG A 152 -10.76 -33.26 -4.82
N LYS A 153 -11.77 -32.40 -4.87
CA LYS A 153 -13.02 -32.66 -5.58
C LYS A 153 -12.77 -32.91 -7.07
N LYS A 154 -11.88 -32.14 -7.70
CA LYS A 154 -11.49 -32.33 -9.11
C LYS A 154 -10.75 -33.66 -9.34
N GLU A 155 -9.89 -34.07 -8.42
CA GLU A 155 -9.21 -35.37 -8.49
C GLU A 155 -10.16 -36.55 -8.29
N GLU A 156 -11.11 -36.45 -7.36
CA GLU A 156 -12.14 -37.47 -7.13
C GLU A 156 -13.08 -37.61 -8.34
N GLU A 157 -13.53 -36.49 -8.91
CA GLU A 157 -14.33 -36.51 -10.14
C GLU A 157 -13.56 -37.08 -11.33
N ARG A 158 -12.25 -36.80 -11.43
CA ARG A 158 -11.39 -37.38 -12.47
C ARG A 158 -11.26 -38.89 -12.29
N LYS A 159 -11.00 -39.37 -11.07
CA LYS A 159 -10.93 -40.81 -10.76
C LYS A 159 -12.25 -41.52 -11.01
N ALA A 160 -13.39 -40.91 -10.68
CA ALA A 160 -14.71 -41.47 -10.97
C ALA A 160 -15.00 -41.54 -12.49
N LYS A 161 -14.61 -40.51 -13.25
CA LYS A 161 -14.70 -40.52 -14.72
C LYS A 161 -13.78 -41.58 -15.34
N GLU A 162 -12.56 -41.72 -14.85
CA GLU A 162 -11.62 -42.76 -15.32
C GLU A 162 -12.13 -44.16 -14.96
N ALA A 163 -12.68 -44.37 -13.76
CA ALA A 163 -13.28 -45.65 -13.36
C ALA A 163 -14.53 -46.01 -14.19
N THR A 164 -15.41 -45.05 -14.45
CA THR A 164 -16.59 -45.28 -15.31
C THR A 164 -16.21 -45.49 -16.77
N GLN A 165 -15.22 -44.77 -17.29
CA GLN A 165 -14.69 -45.00 -18.63
C GLN A 165 -13.98 -46.36 -18.75
N ALA A 166 -13.22 -46.77 -17.74
CA ALA A 166 -12.59 -48.07 -17.66
C ALA A 166 -13.62 -49.20 -17.57
N ALA A 167 -14.67 -49.03 -16.75
CA ALA A 167 -15.79 -49.96 -16.68
C ALA A 167 -16.53 -50.05 -18.03
N ALA A 168 -16.83 -48.91 -18.67
CA ALA A 168 -17.47 -48.87 -19.98
C ALA A 168 -16.59 -49.46 -21.10
N ALA A 169 -15.27 -49.28 -21.02
CA ALA A 169 -14.32 -49.90 -21.94
C ALA A 169 -14.22 -51.41 -21.72
N ALA A 170 -14.22 -51.87 -20.47
CA ALA A 170 -14.24 -53.29 -20.12
C ALA A 170 -15.53 -53.98 -20.57
N THR A 171 -16.70 -53.37 -20.36
CA THR A 171 -17.98 -53.93 -20.85
C THR A 171 -18.04 -53.99 -22.37
N LYS A 172 -17.53 -52.96 -23.06
CA LYS A 172 -17.43 -52.96 -24.53
C LYS A 172 -16.47 -54.05 -25.02
N GLY A 173 -15.32 -54.24 -24.37
CA GLY A 173 -14.35 -55.30 -24.71
C GLY A 173 -14.88 -56.71 -24.48
N LEU A 174 -15.66 -56.94 -23.41
CA LEU A 174 -16.31 -58.22 -23.17
C LEU A 174 -17.40 -58.53 -24.20
N HIS A 175 -18.19 -57.52 -24.59
CA HIS A 175 -19.21 -57.69 -25.63
C HIS A 175 -18.60 -58.05 -26.99
N THR A 176 -17.49 -57.43 -27.39
CA THR A 176 -16.81 -57.74 -28.67
C THR A 176 -16.12 -59.10 -28.68
N LEU A 177 -15.70 -59.62 -27.53
CA LEU A 177 -15.15 -60.98 -27.41
C LEU A 177 -16.22 -62.07 -27.45
N SER A 178 -17.46 -61.78 -27.02
CA SER A 178 -18.57 -62.76 -27.07
C SER A 178 -19.19 -62.97 -28.46
N LEU A 179 -18.83 -62.12 -29.43
CA LEU A 179 -19.37 -62.11 -30.80
C LEU A 179 -18.45 -62.81 -31.83
N LYS A 180 -17.42 -63.52 -31.37
CA LYS A 180 -16.51 -64.35 -32.17
C LYS A 180 -16.61 -65.80 -31.73
#